data_AF-S6CWK6-F1
#
_entry.id   AF-S6CWK6-F1
#
_cell.length_a   1.000
_cell.length_b   1.000
_cell.length_c   1.000
_cell.angle_alpha   90.00
_cell.angle_beta   90.00
_cell.angle_gamma   90.00
#
_symmetry.space_group_name_H-M   'P 1'
#
loop_
_entity.id
_entity.type
_entity.pdbx_description
1 polymer ?
#
loop_
_entity_poly.entity_id
_entity_poly.type
_entity_poly.pdbx_seq_one_letter_code
_entity_poly.pdbx_strand_id
1 'polypeptide(L)'
;MPCPNCKNNVTTHKNIYVVPREWQTHNFLECALWKIHSNHYRTYKTTKSFRVYADGITARLENYSNYLWLRKTYDFAEKPDPKKYFSAYVACIYCNNK
;
A
#
# COMPACT_ATOMS: atom_id res chain seq x y z
N MET A 1 -2.04 -11.06 -16.90
CA MET A 1 -3.49 -10.93 -16.64
C MET A 1 -3.73 -9.65 -15.83
N PRO A 2 -4.53 -8.68 -16.30
CA PRO A 2 -4.90 -7.51 -15.52
C PRO A 2 -5.81 -7.91 -14.35
N CYS A 3 -5.62 -7.31 -13.18
CA CYS A 3 -6.42 -7.60 -11.98
C CYS A 3 -7.90 -7.24 -12.24
N PRO A 4 -8.83 -8.21 -12.27
CA PRO A 4 -10.23 -7.93 -12.60
C PRO A 4 -10.92 -7.03 -11.56
N ASN A 5 -10.42 -6.98 -10.32
CA ASN A 5 -10.96 -6.10 -9.26
C ASN A 5 -10.46 -4.65 -9.32
N CYS A 6 -9.48 -4.32 -10.15
CA CYS A 6 -9.08 -2.91 -10.35
C CYS A 6 -9.82 -2.24 -11.51
N LYS A 7 -10.69 -2.98 -12.23
CA LYS A 7 -11.31 -2.49 -13.46
C LYS A 7 -12.75 -2.03 -13.37
N ASN A 8 -13.51 -2.35 -12.32
CA ASN A 8 -14.91 -1.97 -12.28
C ASN A 8 -15.28 -1.24 -10.97
N ASN A 9 -15.84 -0.05 -11.18
CA ASN A 9 -16.59 0.82 -10.27
C ASN A 9 -15.80 1.98 -9.66
N VAL A 10 -15.98 3.15 -10.28
CA VAL A 10 -16.21 4.47 -9.65
C VAL A 10 -15.82 4.54 -8.16
N THR A 11 -14.54 4.41 -7.87
CA THR A 11 -14.00 4.76 -6.55
C THR A 11 -13.10 5.96 -6.77
N THR A 12 -13.70 7.15 -6.68
CA THR A 12 -13.02 8.45 -6.79
C THR A 12 -11.97 8.65 -5.69
N HIS A 13 -12.01 7.83 -4.64
CA HIS A 13 -11.11 7.87 -3.49
C HIS A 13 -10.01 6.82 -3.66
N LYS A 14 -8.81 7.26 -4.06
CA LYS A 14 -7.59 6.46 -4.02
C LYS A 14 -6.78 6.85 -2.79
N ASN A 15 -6.32 5.87 -2.05
CA ASN A 15 -5.40 6.08 -0.93
C ASN A 15 -3.97 6.12 -1.47
N ILE A 16 -3.21 7.10 -1.02
CA ILE A 16 -1.83 7.27 -1.43
C ILE A 16 -0.94 6.45 -0.49
N TYR A 17 -0.25 5.47 -1.05
CA TYR A 17 0.74 4.67 -0.35
C TYR A 17 2.12 5.14 -0.75
N VAL A 18 2.95 5.45 0.24
CA VAL A 18 4.37 5.75 0.01
C VAL A 18 5.13 4.45 0.22
N VAL A 19 5.66 3.89 -0.85
CA VAL A 19 6.23 2.54 -0.87
C VAL A 19 7.67 2.55 -1.34
N PRO A 20 8.49 1.55 -0.97
CA PRO A 20 9.89 1.47 -1.41
C PRO A 20 9.99 1.51 -2.94
N ARG A 21 10.91 2.32 -3.46
CA ARG A 21 11.12 2.48 -4.91
C ARG A 21 11.51 1.17 -5.59
N GLU A 22 12.15 0.27 -4.86
CA GLU A 22 12.48 -1.08 -5.33
C GLU A 22 11.25 -1.85 -5.83
N TRP A 23 10.05 -1.53 -5.31
CA TRP A 23 8.81 -2.17 -5.73
C TRP A 23 8.20 -1.58 -7.01
N GLN A 24 8.75 -0.49 -7.53
CA GLN A 24 8.27 0.15 -8.77
C GLN A 24 8.37 -0.78 -9.98
N THR A 25 9.26 -1.77 -9.93
CA THR A 25 9.42 -2.80 -10.98
C THR A 25 8.23 -3.76 -11.07
N HIS A 26 7.38 -3.81 -10.04
CA HIS A 26 6.19 -4.66 -10.03
C HIS A 26 5.01 -3.98 -10.71
N ASN A 27 4.72 -4.44 -11.93
CA ASN A 27 3.55 -4.00 -12.71
C ASN A 27 2.19 -4.20 -12.00
N PHE A 28 2.14 -5.02 -10.94
CA PHE A 28 0.92 -5.33 -10.19
C PHE A 28 0.98 -4.89 -8.72
N LEU A 29 1.89 -3.97 -8.36
CA LEU A 29 2.10 -3.54 -6.98
C LEU A 29 0.81 -3.02 -6.34
N GLU A 30 0.09 -2.14 -7.04
CA GLU A 30 -1.14 -1.52 -6.52
C GLU A 30 -2.21 -2.58 -6.23
N CYS A 31 -2.37 -3.57 -7.11
CA CYS A 31 -3.29 -4.70 -6.89
C CYS A 31 -2.86 -5.57 -5.73
N ALA A 32 -1.56 -5.88 -5.63
CA ALA A 32 -1.02 -6.73 -4.59
C ALA A 32 -1.21 -6.05 -3.23
N LEU A 33 -0.86 -4.77 -3.11
CA LEU A 33 -1.09 -3.96 -1.92
C LEU A 33 -2.57 -3.94 -1.54
N TRP A 34 -3.46 -3.70 -2.50
CA TRP A 34 -4.90 -3.75 -2.24
C TRP A 34 -5.35 -5.09 -1.68
N LYS A 35 -4.92 -6.21 -2.31
CA LYS A 35 -5.32 -7.56 -1.91
C LYS A 35 -4.80 -7.92 -0.53
N ILE A 36 -3.52 -7.67 -0.27
CA ILE A 36 -2.88 -7.98 1.02
C ILE A 36 -3.50 -7.13 2.12
N HIS A 37 -3.72 -5.84 1.86
CA HIS A 37 -4.29 -4.94 2.86
C HIS A 37 -5.79 -5.18 3.08
N SER A 38 -6.56 -5.49 2.03
CA SER A 38 -7.95 -5.93 2.18
C SER A 38 -8.04 -7.23 2.99
N ASN A 39 -7.11 -8.17 2.77
CA ASN A 39 -7.09 -9.41 3.52
C ASN A 39 -6.76 -9.17 5.00
N HIS A 40 -5.73 -8.35 5.27
CA HIS A 40 -5.37 -7.95 6.63
C HIS A 40 -6.54 -7.27 7.35
N TYR A 41 -7.23 -6.35 6.67
CA TYR A 41 -8.40 -5.69 7.22
C TYR A 41 -9.57 -6.66 7.49
N ARG A 42 -9.82 -7.62 6.60
CA ARG A 42 -10.85 -8.66 6.82
C ARG A 42 -10.53 -9.54 8.03
N THR A 43 -9.26 -9.90 8.20
CA THR A 43 -8.82 -10.78 9.30
C THR A 43 -8.78 -10.05 10.64
N TYR A 44 -8.19 -8.86 10.69
CA TYR A 44 -7.90 -8.17 11.95
C TYR A 44 -8.83 -7.00 12.25
N LYS A 45 -9.71 -6.62 11.31
CA LYS A 45 -10.57 -5.42 11.37
C LYS A 45 -9.82 -4.13 11.70
N THR A 46 -8.50 -4.11 11.48
CA THR A 46 -7.60 -3.00 11.77
C THR A 46 -6.52 -2.93 10.71
N THR A 47 -5.99 -1.73 10.48
CA THR A 47 -4.83 -1.48 9.61
C THR A 47 -3.55 -1.34 10.40
N LYS A 48 -3.66 -1.34 11.74
CA LYS A 48 -2.51 -1.32 12.63
C LYS A 48 -1.66 -2.57 12.41
N SER A 49 -0.35 -2.38 12.42
CA SER A 49 0.64 -3.45 12.23
C SER A 49 0.59 -4.16 10.88
N PHE A 50 0.00 -3.53 9.85
CA PHE A 50 0.12 -4.03 8.49
C PHE A 50 1.60 -4.07 8.08
N ARG A 51 2.05 -5.23 7.60
CA ARG A 51 3.43 -5.46 7.15
C ARG A 51 3.40 -6.16 5.81
N VAL A 52 4.28 -5.73 4.92
CA VAL A 52 4.44 -6.31 3.59
C VAL A 52 5.89 -6.73 3.42
N TYR A 53 6.09 -7.95 2.94
CA TYR A 53 7.39 -8.47 2.58
C TYR A 53 7.41 -8.75 1.08
N ALA A 54 8.28 -8.07 0.34
CA ALA A 54 8.48 -8.27 -1.09
C ALA A 54 9.95 -8.00 -1.45
N ASP A 55 10.53 -8.90 -2.24
CA ASP A 55 11.94 -8.86 -2.71
C ASP A 55 12.97 -8.67 -1.60
N GLY A 56 12.79 -9.35 -0.47
CA GLY A 56 13.71 -9.21 0.68
C GLY A 56 13.51 -7.94 1.49
N ILE A 57 12.59 -7.06 1.09
CA ILE A 57 12.28 -5.81 1.80
C ILE A 57 11.05 -6.04 2.68
N THR A 58 11.24 -5.91 3.99
CA THR A 58 10.13 -5.81 4.93
C THR A 58 9.77 -4.34 5.11
N ALA A 59 8.51 -4.00 4.87
CA ALA A 59 7.97 -2.68 5.13
C ALA A 59 6.76 -2.74 6.07
N ARG A 60 6.66 -1.80 7.00
CA ARG A 60 5.55 -1.65 7.94
C ARG A 60 4.74 -0.42 7.57
N LEU A 61 3.42 -0.54 7.62
CA LEU A 61 2.51 0.58 7.44
C LEU A 61 2.54 1.49 8.66
N GLU A 62 2.91 2.73 8.43
CA GLU A 62 2.82 3.84 9.35
C GLU A 62 1.96 4.93 8.73
N ASN A 63 1.18 5.63 9.56
CA ASN A 63 0.41 6.76 9.09
C ASN A 63 1.28 8.01 9.17
N TYR A 64 1.65 8.57 8.03
CA TYR A 64 2.47 9.78 7.95
C TYR A 64 1.64 10.91 7.37
N SER A 65 1.21 11.83 8.25
CA SER A 65 0.30 12.93 7.91
C SER A 65 -0.99 12.41 7.26
N ASN A 66 -1.19 12.63 5.96
CA ASN A 66 -2.36 12.18 5.20
C ASN A 66 -2.06 10.96 4.29
N TYR A 67 -0.87 10.36 4.40
CA TYR A 67 -0.41 9.29 3.53
C TYR A 67 -0.08 8.01 4.31
N LEU A 68 -0.27 6.88 3.64
CA LEU A 68 0.06 5.57 4.19
C LEU A 68 1.49 5.20 3.82
N TRP A 69 2.41 5.32 4.75
CA TRP A 69 3.82 5.07 4.50
C TRP A 69 4.19 3.63 4.84
N LEU A 70 4.60 2.86 3.83
CA LEU A 70 5.23 1.57 3.99
C LEU A 70 6.73 1.78 4.25
N ARG A 71 7.05 2.08 5.50
CA ARG A 71 8.41 2.31 5.96
C ARG A 71 9.19 1.01 6.03
N LYS A 72 10.39 0.97 5.43
CA LYS A 72 11.27 -0.20 5.53
C LYS A 72 11.73 -0.41 6.97
N THR A 73 11.80 -1.66 7.44
CA THR A 73 12.17 -1.99 8.82
C THR A 73 13.55 -1.45 9.23
N TYR A 74 14.48 -1.34 8.28
CA TYR A 74 15.84 -0.84 8.49
C TYR A 74 16.02 0.64 8.11
N ASP A 75 14.94 1.35 7.77
CA ASP A 75 15.00 2.76 7.39
C ASP A 75 14.60 3.61 8.61
N PHE A 76 15.61 4.19 9.25
CA PHE A 76 15.44 5.04 10.45
C PHE A 76 15.02 6.47 10.13
N ALA A 77 14.66 6.77 8.88
CA ALA A 77 14.18 8.09 8.49
C ALA A 77 12.86 8.43 9.23
N GLU A 78 12.67 9.71 9.56
CA GLU A 78 11.42 10.21 10.15
C GLU A 78 10.39 10.61 9.08
N LYS A 79 10.83 10.72 7.83
CA LYS A 79 10.01 11.10 6.68
C LYS A 79 10.35 10.24 5.47
N PRO A 80 9.38 9.97 4.58
CA PRO A 80 9.65 9.28 3.33
C PRO A 80 10.57 10.12 2.44
N ASP A 81 11.73 9.58 2.10
CA ASP A 81 12.63 10.20 1.15
C ASP A 81 12.18 9.92 -0.30
N PRO A 82 11.97 10.93 -1.15
CA PRO A 82 11.45 10.75 -2.51
C PRO A 82 12.43 10.03 -3.47
N LYS A 83 13.72 9.92 -3.12
CA LYS A 83 14.68 9.09 -3.86
C LYS A 83 14.52 7.62 -3.51
N LYS A 84 14.21 7.29 -2.26
CA LYS A 84 14.05 5.90 -1.77
C LYS A 84 12.63 5.36 -1.84
N TYR A 85 11.63 6.23 -1.88
CA TYR A 85 10.22 5.88 -1.89
C TYR A 85 9.49 6.52 -3.06
N PHE A 86 8.38 5.93 -3.48
CA PHE A 86 7.48 6.49 -4.49
C PHE A 86 6.02 6.35 -4.05
N SER A 87 5.15 7.15 -4.67
CA SER A 87 3.71 7.13 -4.40
C SER A 87 2.99 6.13 -5.31
N ALA A 88 2.36 5.14 -4.70
CA ALA A 88 1.46 4.19 -5.35
C ALA A 88 0.00 4.53 -5.00
N TYR A 89 -0.91 4.42 -5.96
CA TYR A 89 -2.31 4.83 -5.80
C TYR A 89 -3.19 3.59 -5.68
N VAL A 90 -3.43 3.17 -4.45
CA VAL A 90 -4.21 1.96 -4.18
C VAL A 90 -5.68 2.35 -4.00
N ALA A 91 -6.57 1.61 -4.65
CA ALA A 91 -8.01 1.80 -4.50
C ALA A 91 -8.43 1.71 -3.02
N CYS A 92 -9.38 2.54 -2.61
CA CYS A 92 -9.84 2.55 -1.23
C CYS A 92 -10.52 1.21 -0.88
N ILE A 93 -9.94 0.51 0.10
CA ILE A 93 -10.43 -0.80 0.60
C ILE A 93 -11.80 -0.65 1.30
N TYR A 94 -12.05 0.53 1.89
CA TYR A 94 -13.27 0.85 2.64
C TYR A 94 -14.41 1.35 1.75
N CYS A 95 -14.08 1.90 0.59
CA CYS A 95 -15.02 2.66 -0.23
C CYS A 95 -15.87 1.76 -1.14
N ASN A 96 -15.67 0.44 -1.08
CA ASN A 96 -16.48 -0.54 -1.80
C ASN A 96 -17.77 -0.94 -1.05
N ASN A 97 -18.12 -0.23 0.03
CA ASN A 97 -19.40 -0.36 0.70
C ASN A 97 -20.43 0.63 0.11
N LYS A 98 -20.91 0.35 -1.09
CA LYS A 98 -22.24 0.77 -1.54
C LYS A 98 -22.92 -0.38 -2.24
#